data_AF-A0A6P7GJF2-F1
#
_entry.id   AF-A0A6P7GJF2-F1
#
_cell.length_a   1.000
_cell.length_b   1.000
_cell.length_c   1.000
_cell.angle_alpha   90.00
_cell.angle_beta   90.00
_cell.angle_gamma   90.00
#
_symmetry.space_group_name_H-M   'P 1'
#
loop_
_entity.id
_entity.type
_entity.pdbx_description
1 polymer ?
#
loop_
_entity_poly.entity_id
_entity_poly.type
_entity_poly.pdbx_seq_one_letter_code
_entity_poly.pdbx_strand_id
1 'polypeptide(L)'
;MDFIEMIKTPKLDGVILHSPFQDPVDGRICITGHHLIVSSMKEDVQELWLLHQCIDAVEKKVSSNNNAQSGGSILLKCKDFRILQLDIAHPEHFQNVYLSIHRLSNLEKPELLYPFFYRPMYTILEDGYTLFDLEVEFTKLIASDEWRVSNVNKNFSVCSTYGSTLVVPKAIDDETIVASAHFRDGGRFPCLSYRYSRNLETKDRSGDEITQLKNEIKELKDQQSGYKDEIKSCEKQTKKL
;
A
#
# COMPACT_ATOMS: atom_id res chain seq x y z
N MET A 1 -1.50 22.20 10.66
CA MET A 1 -2.48 21.10 10.46
C MET A 1 -2.42 20.30 11.73
N ASP A 2 -3.44 20.46 12.58
CA ASP A 2 -3.21 20.31 14.01
C ASP A 2 -3.97 19.09 14.53
N PHE A 3 -3.24 17.96 14.66
CA PHE A 3 -3.74 16.75 15.33
C PHE A 3 -4.32 17.05 16.73
N ILE A 4 -3.90 18.17 17.33
CA ILE A 4 -4.39 18.71 18.59
C ILE A 4 -5.92 18.83 18.61
N GLU A 5 -6.55 19.25 17.50
CA GLU A 5 -8.02 19.38 17.44
C GLU A 5 -8.75 18.02 17.44
N MET A 6 -8.04 16.96 17.05
CA MET A 6 -8.59 15.59 17.04
C MET A 6 -8.42 14.89 18.39
N ILE A 7 -7.50 15.34 19.24
CA ILE A 7 -7.15 14.70 20.52
C ILE A 7 -7.80 15.47 21.67
N LYS A 8 -8.89 14.93 22.19
CA LYS A 8 -9.65 15.57 23.29
C LYS A 8 -9.06 15.30 24.67
N THR A 9 -8.58 14.08 24.89
CA THR A 9 -7.93 13.65 26.14
C THR A 9 -6.58 13.03 25.78
N PRO A 10 -5.48 13.81 25.78
CA PRO A 10 -4.18 13.32 25.32
C PRO A 10 -3.55 12.32 26.29
N LYS A 11 -3.86 12.42 27.58
CA LYS A 11 -3.38 11.50 28.62
C LYS A 11 -4.51 11.15 29.57
N LEU A 12 -4.60 9.90 29.97
CA LEU A 12 -5.61 9.43 30.92
C LEU A 12 -5.06 8.26 31.73
N ASP A 13 -5.17 8.38 33.05
CA ASP A 13 -4.81 7.36 34.04
C ASP A 13 -6.02 6.45 34.36
N GLY A 14 -5.74 5.28 34.93
CA GLY A 14 -6.79 4.35 35.39
C GLY A 14 -7.55 3.66 34.25
N VAL A 15 -6.87 3.43 33.13
CA VAL A 15 -7.43 2.68 32.00
C VAL A 15 -7.00 1.23 32.12
N ILE A 16 -7.95 0.30 32.12
CA ILE A 16 -7.62 -1.13 32.14
C ILE A 16 -7.47 -1.62 30.71
N LEU A 17 -6.26 -2.06 30.36
CA LEU A 17 -5.95 -2.70 29.08
C LEU A 17 -6.12 -4.22 29.21
N HIS A 18 -6.95 -4.78 28.35
CA HIS A 18 -7.04 -6.21 28.11
C HIS A 18 -6.36 -6.56 26.80
N SER A 19 -5.32 -7.39 26.89
CA SER A 19 -4.60 -7.94 25.74
C SER A 19 -4.88 -9.45 25.62
N PRO A 20 -4.81 -10.03 24.41
CA PRO A 20 -4.98 -11.47 24.24
C PRO A 20 -3.98 -12.26 25.09
N PHE A 21 -4.48 -13.27 25.80
CA PHE A 21 -3.69 -14.22 26.59
C PHE A 21 -2.85 -13.60 27.72
N GLN A 22 -3.16 -12.37 28.13
CA GLN A 22 -2.49 -11.67 29.22
C GLN A 22 -3.51 -11.22 30.25
N ASP A 23 -3.06 -11.09 31.50
CA ASP A 23 -3.89 -10.52 32.56
C ASP A 23 -4.17 -9.04 32.28
N PRO A 24 -5.34 -8.52 32.71
CA PRO A 24 -5.65 -7.11 32.57
C PRO A 24 -4.65 -6.22 33.30
N VAL A 25 -4.25 -5.13 32.65
CA VAL A 25 -3.24 -4.21 33.16
C VAL A 25 -3.86 -2.84 33.39
N ASP A 26 -3.76 -2.33 34.62
CA ASP A 26 -4.00 -0.91 34.90
C ASP A 26 -2.86 -0.08 34.34
N GLY A 27 -3.20 0.89 33.49
CA GLY A 27 -2.25 1.71 32.79
C GLY A 27 -2.73 3.13 32.51
N ARG A 28 -1.75 3.93 32.09
CA ARG A 28 -1.93 5.26 31.52
C ARG A 28 -1.92 5.17 30.01
N ILE A 29 -2.95 5.70 29.37
CA ILE A 29 -2.94 5.92 27.92
C ILE A 29 -2.36 7.29 27.59
N CYS A 30 -1.63 7.36 26.48
CA CYS A 30 -1.14 8.58 25.85
C CYS A 30 -1.49 8.55 24.37
N ILE A 31 -2.31 9.49 23.91
CA ILE A 31 -2.72 9.61 22.53
C ILE A 31 -1.89 10.72 21.88
N THR A 32 -1.11 10.33 20.87
CA THR A 32 -0.39 11.25 19.99
C THR A 32 -1.08 11.31 18.63
N GLY A 33 -0.58 12.12 17.69
CA GLY A 33 -1.11 12.16 16.33
C GLY A 33 -1.02 10.84 15.56
N HIS A 34 -0.13 9.93 15.96
CA HIS A 34 0.16 8.70 15.19
C HIS A 34 0.11 7.41 16.02
N HIS A 35 0.38 7.50 17.31
CA HIS A 35 0.39 6.37 18.23
C HIS A 35 -0.61 6.54 19.37
N LEU A 36 -1.26 5.43 19.72
CA LEU A 36 -1.80 5.17 21.04
C LEU A 36 -0.73 4.42 21.83
N ILE A 37 -0.28 5.00 22.93
CA ILE A 37 0.69 4.39 23.84
C ILE A 37 -0.03 4.04 25.12
N VAL A 38 0.16 2.82 25.63
CA VAL A 38 -0.36 2.39 26.93
C VAL A 38 0.81 1.91 27.78
N SER A 39 1.01 2.57 28.92
CA SER A 39 2.09 2.26 29.87
C SER A 39 1.48 1.76 31.17
N SER A 40 2.00 0.68 31.73
CA SER A 40 1.59 0.25 33.08
C SER A 40 2.36 1.06 34.13
N MET A 41 1.78 1.21 35.32
CA MET A 41 2.47 1.76 36.49
C MET A 41 3.33 0.71 37.22
N LYS A 42 3.29 -0.56 36.80
CA LYS A 42 4.12 -1.63 37.37
C LYS A 42 5.48 -1.67 36.68
N GLU A 43 6.55 -1.67 37.48
CA GLU A 43 7.90 -2.01 37.01
C GLU A 43 7.85 -3.43 36.40
N ASP A 44 8.47 -3.63 35.22
CA ASP A 44 8.49 -4.87 34.39
C ASP A 44 7.35 -5.14 33.40
N VAL A 45 6.32 -4.28 33.29
CA VAL A 45 5.30 -4.47 32.24
C VAL A 45 5.69 -3.69 30.98
N GLN A 46 5.78 -4.39 29.85
CA GLN A 46 6.08 -3.76 28.55
C GLN A 46 5.00 -2.73 28.16
N GLU A 47 5.46 -1.58 27.66
CA GLU A 47 4.58 -0.57 27.08
C GLU A 47 3.99 -1.06 25.75
N LEU A 48 2.69 -0.84 25.56
CA LEU A 48 2.06 -1.03 24.26
C LEU A 48 2.24 0.24 23.43
N TRP A 49 2.85 0.10 22.26
CA TRP A 49 2.91 1.14 21.23
C TRP A 49 2.10 0.70 20.02
N LEU A 50 0.95 1.34 19.79
CA LEU A 50 0.04 1.01 18.70
C LEU A 50 -0.10 2.18 17.74
N LEU A 51 0.28 2.00 16.48
CA LEU A 51 -0.02 2.96 15.42
C LEU A 51 -1.53 3.01 15.18
N HIS A 52 -2.11 4.20 15.06
CA HIS A 52 -3.54 4.36 14.77
C HIS A 52 -3.92 3.68 13.44
N GLN A 53 -3.00 3.67 12.47
CA GLN A 53 -3.17 3.03 11.16
C GLN A 53 -3.13 1.49 11.21
N CYS A 54 -2.70 0.90 12.32
CA CYS A 54 -2.78 -0.54 12.56
C CYS A 54 -4.14 -0.95 13.15
N ILE A 55 -5.00 0.00 13.50
CA ILE A 55 -6.36 -0.25 13.94
C ILE A 55 -7.25 -0.37 12.69
N ASP A 56 -7.93 -1.50 12.56
CA ASP A 56 -8.87 -1.79 11.48
C ASP A 56 -10.28 -1.29 11.82
N ALA A 57 -10.73 -1.54 13.06
CA ALA A 57 -12.04 -1.08 13.55
C ALA A 57 -12.01 -0.70 15.03
N VAL A 58 -12.80 0.32 15.38
CA VAL A 58 -12.98 0.81 16.75
C VAL A 58 -14.44 0.64 17.14
N GLU A 59 -14.71 -0.24 18.10
CA GLU A 59 -16.04 -0.48 18.65
C GLU A 59 -16.13 0.09 20.06
N LYS A 60 -17.32 0.56 20.46
CA LYS A 60 -17.57 1.04 21.82
C LYS A 60 -18.71 0.26 22.46
N LYS A 61 -18.53 -0.11 23.72
CA LYS A 61 -19.55 -0.75 24.57
C LYS A 61 -19.74 0.11 25.80
N VAL A 62 -20.91 0.72 25.93
CA VAL A 62 -21.23 1.56 27.10
C VAL A 62 -21.62 0.64 28.25
N SER A 63 -21.03 0.85 29.42
CA SER A 63 -21.49 0.18 30.64
C SER A 63 -22.74 0.91 31.12
N SER A 64 -23.85 0.19 31.28
CA SER A 64 -25.12 0.74 31.78
C SER A 64 -25.43 0.10 33.12
N ASN A 65 -25.23 0.87 34.19
CA ASN A 65 -25.69 0.50 35.53
C ASN A 65 -26.72 1.54 36.00
N ASN A 66 -27.98 1.11 36.15
CA ASN A 66 -29.06 1.77 36.89
C ASN A 66 -29.08 3.31 36.86
N ASN A 67 -29.42 3.89 35.70
CA ASN A 67 -29.76 5.31 35.50
C ASN A 67 -28.65 6.37 35.68
N ALA A 68 -27.39 5.98 35.87
CA ALA A 68 -26.24 6.88 35.74
C ALA A 68 -25.43 6.53 34.49
N GLN A 69 -25.01 7.51 33.70
CA GLN A 69 -23.99 7.28 32.67
C GLN A 69 -22.71 6.83 33.38
N SER A 70 -22.38 5.55 33.26
CA SER A 70 -21.04 5.02 33.54
C SER A 70 -20.21 5.03 32.26
N GLY A 71 -18.89 4.91 32.38
CA GLY A 71 -18.00 4.80 31.23
C GLY A 71 -18.21 3.50 30.43
N GLY A 72 -17.15 2.91 29.90
CA GLY A 72 -17.32 1.74 29.06
C GLY A 72 -16.02 1.17 28.53
N SER A 73 -16.17 0.24 27.59
CA SER A 73 -15.10 -0.50 26.95
C SER A 73 -14.95 -0.07 25.49
N ILE A 74 -13.73 0.24 25.07
CA ILE A 74 -13.38 0.50 23.67
C ILE A 74 -12.63 -0.73 23.15
N LEU A 75 -13.16 -1.39 22.13
CA LEU A 75 -12.51 -2.53 21.47
C LEU A 75 -11.77 -2.03 20.23
N LEU A 76 -10.47 -2.28 20.18
CA LEU A 76 -9.58 -1.98 19.05
C LEU A 76 -9.29 -3.29 18.33
N LYS A 77 -9.89 -3.47 17.15
CA LYS A 77 -9.59 -4.59 16.26
C LYS A 77 -8.42 -4.18 15.38
N CYS A 78 -7.29 -4.86 15.52
CA CYS A 78 -6.06 -4.51 14.83
C CYS A 78 -5.85 -5.36 13.57
N LYS A 79 -5.09 -4.82 12.60
CA LYS A 79 -4.74 -5.49 11.34
C LYS A 79 -3.86 -6.73 11.52
N ASP A 80 -3.25 -6.90 12.70
CA ASP A 80 -2.51 -8.09 13.11
C ASP A 80 -3.38 -9.12 13.86
N PHE A 81 -4.70 -9.00 13.74
CA PHE A 81 -5.72 -9.86 14.35
C PHE A 81 -5.80 -9.79 15.88
N ARG A 82 -5.04 -8.91 16.54
CA ARG A 82 -5.22 -8.66 17.97
C ARG A 82 -6.49 -7.85 18.20
N ILE A 83 -7.25 -8.24 19.22
CA ILE A 83 -8.36 -7.45 19.76
C ILE A 83 -7.93 -6.96 21.13
N LEU A 84 -7.73 -5.65 21.24
CA LEU A 84 -7.39 -4.98 22.50
C LEU A 84 -8.64 -4.32 23.04
N GLN A 85 -8.85 -4.36 24.36
CA GLN A 85 -9.96 -3.68 25.00
C GLN A 85 -9.44 -2.68 26.04
N LEU A 86 -9.96 -1.45 26.00
CA LEU A 86 -9.68 -0.38 26.95
C LEU A 86 -10.93 -0.10 27.78
N ASP A 87 -10.89 -0.38 29.07
CA ASP A 87 -11.99 -0.06 29.98
C ASP A 87 -11.71 1.27 30.69
N ILE A 88 -12.67 2.19 30.59
CA ILE A 88 -12.59 3.56 31.10
C ILE A 88 -13.81 3.85 31.95
N ALA A 89 -13.63 4.21 33.22
CA ALA A 89 -14.73 4.39 34.16
C ALA A 89 -15.55 5.67 33.94
N HIS A 90 -14.90 6.78 33.55
CA HIS A 90 -15.55 8.09 33.44
C HIS A 90 -16.19 8.31 32.05
N PRO A 91 -17.49 8.64 31.94
CA PRO A 91 -18.20 8.74 30.66
C PRO A 91 -17.59 9.75 29.69
N GLU A 92 -17.20 10.93 30.19
CA GLU A 92 -16.61 11.98 29.35
C GLU A 92 -15.26 11.54 28.78
N HIS A 93 -14.41 10.92 29.62
CA HIS A 93 -13.11 10.42 29.19
C HIS A 93 -13.25 9.28 28.19
N PHE A 94 -14.16 8.34 28.45
CA PHE A 94 -14.51 7.27 27.53
C PHE A 94 -14.91 7.81 26.16
N GLN A 95 -15.82 8.78 26.11
CA GLN A 95 -16.29 9.37 24.85
C GLN A 95 -15.17 10.16 24.15
N ASN A 96 -14.35 10.90 24.90
CA ASN A 96 -13.24 11.68 24.33
C ASN A 96 -12.15 10.79 23.75
N VAL A 97 -11.77 9.72 24.45
CA VAL A 97 -10.78 8.73 24.00
C VAL A 97 -11.28 7.99 22.76
N TYR A 98 -12.53 7.50 22.78
CA TYR A 98 -13.15 6.86 21.63
C TYR A 98 -13.12 7.75 20.38
N LEU A 99 -13.58 9.00 20.52
CA LEU A 99 -13.59 9.95 19.40
C LEU A 99 -12.19 10.26 18.88
N SER A 100 -11.21 10.38 19.78
CA SER A 100 -9.82 10.68 19.39
C SER A 100 -9.24 9.52 18.59
N ILE A 101 -9.34 8.28 19.10
CA ILE A 101 -8.82 7.09 18.41
C ILE A 101 -9.55 6.88 17.09
N HIS A 102 -10.89 6.96 17.07
CA HIS A 102 -11.69 6.77 15.86
C HIS A 102 -11.32 7.76 14.75
N ARG A 103 -11.03 9.02 15.08
CA ARG A 103 -10.61 10.03 14.09
C ARG A 103 -9.20 9.73 13.56
N LEU A 104 -8.27 9.41 14.46
CA LEU A 104 -6.87 9.20 14.10
C LEU A 104 -6.63 7.87 13.36
N SER A 105 -7.48 6.86 13.55
CA SER A 105 -7.42 5.61 12.78
C SER A 105 -7.99 5.74 11.36
N ASN A 106 -8.81 6.76 11.10
CA ASN A 106 -9.53 6.97 9.84
C ASN A 106 -9.08 8.26 9.11
N LEU A 107 -7.77 8.54 9.09
CA LEU A 107 -7.22 9.67 8.35
C LEU A 107 -7.31 9.42 6.83
N GLU A 108 -8.00 10.30 6.11
CA GLU A 108 -8.18 10.18 4.65
C GLU A 108 -7.01 10.74 3.86
N LYS A 109 -6.32 11.75 4.38
CA LYS A 109 -5.25 12.46 3.69
C LYS A 109 -3.91 11.74 3.91
N PRO A 110 -3.21 11.29 2.85
CA PRO A 110 -1.91 10.64 2.99
C PRO A 110 -0.87 11.50 3.72
N GLU A 111 -0.90 12.82 3.50
CA GLU A 111 -0.01 13.81 4.14
C GLU A 111 -0.11 13.81 5.68
N LEU A 112 -1.20 13.26 6.24
CA LEU A 112 -1.41 13.13 7.68
C LEU A 112 -0.88 11.80 8.26
N LEU A 113 -0.34 10.91 7.42
CA LEU A 113 0.16 9.62 7.86
C LEU A 113 1.56 9.75 8.48
N TYR A 114 1.85 8.88 9.45
CA TYR A 114 3.10 8.91 10.21
C TYR A 114 4.39 8.96 9.37
N PRO A 115 4.51 8.27 8.21
CA PRO A 115 5.70 8.37 7.38
C PRO A 115 6.10 9.81 6.99
N PHE A 116 5.15 10.73 6.85
CA PHE A 116 5.42 12.15 6.53
C PHE A 116 5.95 12.96 7.72
N PHE A 117 5.81 12.44 8.94
CA PHE A 117 6.28 13.09 10.18
C PHE A 117 7.43 12.34 10.85
N TYR A 118 7.77 11.16 10.36
CA TYR A 118 8.80 10.32 10.94
C TYR A 118 10.15 11.02 10.90
N ARG A 119 10.78 11.14 12.07
CA ARG A 119 12.14 11.65 12.22
C ARG A 119 12.99 10.55 12.86
N PRO A 120 13.92 9.92 12.10
CA PRO A 120 14.76 8.88 12.65
C PRO A 120 15.63 9.45 13.78
N MET A 121 15.70 8.72 14.90
CA MET A 121 16.61 9.03 16.01
C MET A 121 17.97 8.36 15.86
N TYR A 122 18.21 7.68 14.73
CA TYR A 122 19.46 7.03 14.38
C TYR A 122 20.02 7.63 13.08
N THR A 123 21.30 7.39 12.84
CA THR A 123 21.94 7.80 11.58
C THR A 123 21.51 6.85 10.47
N ILE A 124 20.90 7.39 9.41
CA ILE A 124 20.60 6.62 8.20
C ILE A 124 21.93 6.27 7.53
N LEU A 125 22.24 4.98 7.42
CA LEU A 125 23.47 4.49 6.80
C LEU A 125 23.36 4.44 5.28
N GLU A 126 22.18 4.08 4.76
CA GLU A 126 21.91 3.90 3.34
C GLU A 126 20.55 4.50 2.99
N ASP A 127 20.45 5.12 1.82
CA ASP A 127 19.19 5.66 1.30
C ASP A 127 18.33 4.52 0.71
N GLY A 128 17.25 4.20 1.43
CA GLY A 128 16.28 3.20 1.02
C GLY A 128 15.61 3.46 -0.34
N TYR A 129 15.51 4.73 -0.76
CA TYR A 129 14.91 5.10 -2.04
C TYR A 129 15.77 4.72 -3.24
N THR A 130 17.09 4.59 -3.05
CA THR A 130 18.05 4.26 -4.11
C THR A 130 18.49 2.80 -4.10
N LEU A 131 17.94 1.97 -3.20
CA LEU A 131 18.34 0.55 -3.08
C LEU A 131 18.01 -0.27 -4.32
N PHE A 132 16.96 0.10 -5.06
CA PHE A 132 16.57 -0.59 -6.28
C PHE A 132 16.75 0.34 -7.48
N ASP A 133 17.65 -0.04 -8.38
CA ASP A 133 17.83 0.57 -9.69
C ASP A 133 17.60 -0.50 -10.76
N LEU A 134 16.63 -0.25 -11.64
CA LEU A 134 16.23 -1.18 -12.69
C LEU A 134 17.36 -1.43 -13.70
N GLU A 135 18.18 -0.43 -14.04
CA GLU A 135 19.29 -0.59 -14.97
C GLU A 135 20.39 -1.45 -14.35
N VAL A 136 20.65 -1.26 -13.05
CA VAL A 136 21.62 -2.06 -12.29
C VAL A 136 21.14 -3.51 -12.15
N GLU A 137 19.88 -3.70 -11.74
CA GLU A 137 19.29 -5.04 -11.53
C GLU A 137 19.31 -5.86 -12.82
N PHE A 138 18.98 -5.25 -13.96
CA PHE A 138 18.93 -5.91 -15.26
C PHE A 138 20.17 -5.72 -16.13
N THR A 139 21.31 -5.24 -15.58
CA THR A 139 22.52 -4.91 -16.36
C THR A 139 22.99 -6.07 -17.25
N LYS A 140 23.08 -7.29 -16.71
CA LYS A 140 23.53 -8.47 -17.48
C LYS A 140 22.61 -8.77 -18.66
N LEU A 141 21.31 -8.49 -18.49
CA LEU A 141 20.32 -8.75 -19.50
C LEU A 141 20.31 -7.67 -20.57
N ILE A 142 20.42 -6.41 -20.19
CA ILE A 142 20.55 -5.28 -21.12
C ILE A 142 21.82 -5.45 -21.97
N ALA A 143 22.91 -5.92 -21.36
CA ALA A 143 24.16 -6.23 -22.07
C ALA A 143 24.06 -7.37 -23.10
N SER A 144 23.00 -8.19 -23.07
CA SER A 144 22.77 -9.24 -24.08
C SER A 144 22.30 -8.69 -25.43
N ASP A 145 21.93 -7.41 -25.49
CA ASP A 145 21.38 -6.73 -26.67
C ASP A 145 20.02 -7.28 -27.17
N GLU A 146 19.40 -8.20 -26.43
CA GLU A 146 18.05 -8.72 -26.74
C GLU A 146 16.93 -7.89 -26.10
N TRP A 147 17.28 -7.11 -25.08
CA TRP A 147 16.37 -6.32 -24.24
C TRP A 147 16.80 -4.86 -24.20
N ARG A 148 15.83 -3.98 -23.98
CA ARG A 148 16.06 -2.54 -23.79
C ARG A 148 15.23 -2.02 -22.63
N VAL A 149 15.73 -0.97 -22.01
CA VAL A 149 14.92 -0.12 -21.14
C VAL A 149 14.04 0.76 -22.02
N SER A 150 12.73 0.76 -21.78
CA SER A 150 11.78 1.66 -22.42
C SER A 150 11.33 2.74 -21.44
N ASN A 151 11.30 3.97 -21.94
CA ASN A 151 10.78 5.15 -21.26
C ASN A 151 9.35 5.49 -21.73
N VAL A 152 8.68 4.59 -22.46
CA VAL A 152 7.34 4.81 -23.01
C VAL A 152 6.32 5.18 -21.94
N ASN A 153 6.53 4.73 -20.69
CA ASN A 153 5.67 5.01 -19.56
C ASN A 153 6.23 6.05 -18.57
N LYS A 154 7.21 6.89 -18.97
CA LYS A 154 7.88 7.85 -18.08
C LYS A 154 6.91 8.79 -17.34
N ASN A 155 5.82 9.17 -18.00
CA ASN A 155 4.78 10.04 -17.46
C ASN A 155 3.52 9.28 -17.01
N PHE A 156 3.59 7.95 -16.87
CA PHE A 156 2.48 7.07 -16.48
C PHE A 156 1.24 7.13 -17.40
N SER A 157 1.42 7.62 -18.63
CA SER A 157 0.32 7.84 -19.59
C SER A 157 -0.14 6.58 -20.32
N VAL A 158 0.71 5.55 -20.40
CA VAL A 158 0.38 4.28 -21.08
C VAL A 158 -0.23 3.31 -20.08
N CYS A 159 0.36 3.19 -18.89
CA CYS A 159 -0.18 2.43 -17.78
C CYS A 159 0.13 3.13 -16.45
N SER A 160 -0.91 3.59 -15.75
CA SER A 160 -0.78 4.31 -14.48
C SER A 160 -0.31 3.45 -13.31
N THR A 161 -0.33 2.12 -13.46
CA THR A 161 0.02 1.14 -12.40
C THR A 161 1.38 0.47 -12.63
N TYR A 162 2.08 0.80 -13.71
CA TYR A 162 3.43 0.33 -14.00
C TYR A 162 4.49 1.37 -13.59
N GLY A 163 5.74 0.92 -13.47
CA GLY A 163 6.88 1.81 -13.30
C GLY A 163 7.06 2.79 -14.48
N SER A 164 7.79 3.87 -14.23
CA SER A 164 8.13 4.88 -15.26
C SER A 164 9.06 4.33 -16.33
N THR A 165 9.88 3.35 -15.96
CA THR A 165 10.85 2.64 -16.81
C THR A 165 10.60 1.16 -16.73
N LEU A 166 10.62 0.48 -17.88
CA LEU A 166 10.30 -0.95 -17.99
C LEU A 166 11.30 -1.63 -18.92
N VAL A 167 11.57 -2.92 -18.70
CA VAL A 167 12.40 -3.70 -19.61
C VAL A 167 11.52 -4.45 -20.61
N VAL A 168 11.80 -4.26 -21.90
CA VAL A 168 11.04 -4.82 -23.03
C VAL A 168 12.00 -5.40 -24.07
N PRO A 169 11.54 -6.31 -24.94
CA PRO A 169 12.39 -6.85 -26.00
C PRO A 169 12.87 -5.73 -26.94
N LYS A 170 14.16 -5.72 -27.29
CA LYS A 170 14.76 -4.66 -28.15
C LYS A 170 14.07 -4.53 -29.51
N ALA A 171 13.54 -5.63 -30.04
CA ALA A 171 12.87 -5.67 -31.34
C ALA A 171 11.47 -5.04 -31.38
N ILE A 172 10.91 -4.67 -30.22
CA ILE A 172 9.60 -4.05 -30.10
C ILE A 172 9.81 -2.54 -29.95
N ASP A 173 9.16 -1.74 -30.80
CA ASP A 173 9.15 -0.28 -30.72
C ASP A 173 8.10 0.23 -29.71
N ASP A 174 8.20 1.50 -29.32
CA ASP A 174 7.32 2.08 -28.31
C ASP A 174 5.87 2.22 -28.83
N GLU A 175 5.68 2.41 -30.15
CA GLU A 175 4.35 2.44 -30.78
C GLU A 175 3.62 1.11 -30.67
N THR A 176 4.34 0.00 -30.84
CA THR A 176 3.79 -1.35 -30.67
C THR A 176 3.42 -1.62 -29.21
N ILE A 177 4.20 -1.11 -28.26
CA ILE A 177 3.86 -1.19 -26.83
C ILE A 177 2.57 -0.43 -26.54
N VAL A 178 2.46 0.81 -27.01
CA VAL A 178 1.26 1.62 -26.84
C VAL A 178 0.05 0.91 -27.46
N ALA A 179 0.19 0.35 -28.67
CA ALA A 179 -0.86 -0.43 -29.31
C ALA A 179 -1.31 -1.64 -28.47
N SER A 180 -0.36 -2.42 -27.97
CA SER A 180 -0.60 -3.57 -27.08
C SER A 180 -1.32 -3.15 -25.80
N ALA A 181 -0.94 -2.02 -25.20
CA ALA A 181 -1.56 -1.50 -23.99
C ALA A 181 -3.06 -1.20 -24.16
N HIS A 182 -3.48 -0.69 -25.31
CA HIS A 182 -4.90 -0.38 -25.56
C HIS A 182 -5.81 -1.63 -25.55
N PHE A 183 -5.27 -2.81 -25.79
CA PHE A 183 -6.03 -4.06 -25.76
C PHE A 183 -5.96 -4.76 -24.39
N ARG A 184 -5.01 -4.36 -23.52
CA ARG A 184 -4.85 -4.92 -22.19
C ARG A 184 -5.66 -4.14 -21.16
N ASP A 185 -6.27 -4.86 -20.25
CA ASP A 185 -6.96 -4.26 -19.11
C ASP A 185 -6.01 -3.36 -18.30
N GLY A 186 -6.48 -2.15 -17.98
CA GLY A 186 -5.69 -1.12 -17.30
C GLY A 186 -4.42 -0.67 -18.03
N GLY A 187 -4.28 -0.95 -19.33
CA GLY A 187 -3.06 -0.61 -20.09
C GLY A 187 -1.86 -1.50 -19.77
N ARG A 188 -2.05 -2.60 -19.04
CA ARG A 188 -0.96 -3.46 -18.50
C ARG A 188 -0.37 -4.35 -19.60
N PHE A 189 0.41 -3.75 -20.49
CA PHE A 189 1.08 -4.44 -21.59
C PHE A 189 2.15 -5.43 -21.09
N PRO A 190 2.46 -6.51 -21.83
CA PRO A 190 3.51 -7.45 -21.41
C PRO A 190 4.88 -6.75 -21.27
N CYS A 191 5.53 -6.91 -20.12
CA CYS A 191 6.89 -6.45 -19.85
C CYS A 191 7.70 -7.55 -19.15
N LEU A 192 9.03 -7.41 -19.14
CA LEU A 192 9.87 -8.35 -18.41
C LEU A 192 9.70 -8.16 -16.90
N SER A 193 9.39 -9.26 -16.20
CA SER A 193 9.47 -9.32 -14.74
C SER A 193 10.72 -10.05 -14.26
N TYR A 194 11.07 -11.14 -14.94
CA TYR A 194 12.20 -12.01 -14.60
C TYR A 194 12.59 -12.81 -15.84
N ARG A 195 13.88 -13.10 -15.99
CA ARG A 195 14.38 -14.07 -16.98
C ARG A 195 15.26 -15.08 -16.29
N TYR A 196 14.96 -16.34 -16.50
CA TYR A 196 15.81 -17.41 -16.01
C TYR A 196 17.11 -17.48 -16.83
N SER A 197 18.25 -17.36 -16.15
CA SER A 197 19.56 -17.63 -16.76
C SER A 197 20.05 -19.00 -16.29
N ARG A 198 20.11 -19.96 -17.22
CA ARG A 198 20.77 -21.25 -16.97
C ARG A 198 22.27 -21.10 -17.23
N ASN A 199 23.11 -21.83 -16.49
CA ASN A 199 24.56 -21.88 -16.73
C ASN A 199 24.88 -22.11 -18.22
N LEU A 200 25.97 -21.48 -18.67
CA LEU A 200 26.42 -21.21 -20.05
C LEU A 200 26.40 -22.38 -21.08
N GLU A 201 26.08 -23.61 -20.68
CA GLU A 201 26.22 -24.81 -21.52
C GLU A 201 24.95 -25.20 -22.32
N THR A 202 23.78 -24.63 -22.02
CA THR A 202 22.54 -24.90 -22.81
C THR A 202 21.75 -23.62 -23.08
N LYS A 203 22.09 -22.93 -24.18
CA LYS A 203 21.47 -21.68 -24.63
C LYS A 203 20.00 -21.79 -25.08
N ASP A 204 19.47 -22.99 -25.31
CA ASP A 204 18.22 -23.15 -26.07
C ASP A 204 16.94 -22.71 -25.36
N ARG A 205 16.84 -22.72 -24.03
CA ARG A 205 15.56 -22.42 -23.34
C ARG A 205 15.33 -20.95 -23.00
N SER A 206 16.36 -20.10 -22.99
CA SER A 206 16.19 -18.67 -22.65
C SER A 206 15.69 -17.81 -23.82
N GLY A 207 15.81 -18.31 -25.05
CA GLY A 207 15.25 -17.66 -26.25
C GLY A 207 13.72 -17.76 -26.31
N ASP A 208 13.15 -18.78 -25.67
CA ASP A 208 11.71 -19.05 -25.68
C ASP A 208 10.93 -17.95 -24.96
N GLU A 209 11.42 -17.45 -23.82
CA GLU A 209 10.75 -16.39 -23.04
C GLU A 209 10.68 -15.05 -23.79
N ILE A 210 11.79 -14.66 -24.46
CA ILE A 210 11.82 -13.45 -25.30
C ILE A 210 10.84 -13.61 -26.47
N THR A 211 10.85 -14.78 -27.10
CA THR A 211 10.02 -15.06 -28.28
C THR A 211 8.54 -15.04 -27.92
N GLN A 212 8.18 -15.63 -26.78
CA GLN A 212 6.82 -15.61 -26.24
C GLN A 212 6.34 -14.17 -26.00
N LEU A 213 7.11 -13.35 -25.27
CA LEU A 213 6.74 -11.96 -25.00
C LEU A 213 6.65 -11.12 -26.29
N LYS A 214 7.57 -11.33 -27.25
CA LYS A 214 7.49 -10.68 -28.57
C LYS A 214 6.21 -11.04 -29.31
N ASN A 215 5.85 -12.32 -29.33
CA ASN A 215 4.66 -12.80 -30.02
C ASN A 215 3.39 -12.26 -29.36
N GLU A 216 3.31 -12.30 -28.03
CA GLU A 216 2.18 -11.77 -27.28
C GLU A 216 1.96 -10.28 -27.54
N ILE A 217 3.03 -9.47 -27.51
CA ILE A 217 2.93 -8.03 -27.80
C ILE A 217 2.44 -7.79 -29.24
N LYS A 218 2.95 -8.56 -30.21
CA LYS A 218 2.54 -8.43 -31.62
C LYS A 218 1.10 -8.86 -31.86
N GLU A 219 0.67 -9.97 -31.28
CA GLU A 219 -0.72 -10.45 -31.36
C GLU A 219 -1.69 -9.38 -30.83
N LEU A 220 -1.36 -8.75 -29.71
CA LEU A 220 -2.18 -7.66 -29.13
C LEU A 220 -2.23 -6.43 -30.04
N LYS A 221 -1.12 -6.10 -30.72
CA LYS A 221 -1.10 -5.02 -31.73
C LYS A 221 -1.99 -5.36 -32.93
N ASP A 222 -1.89 -6.58 -33.44
CA ASP A 222 -2.65 -7.02 -34.61
C ASP A 222 -4.16 -7.04 -34.31
N GLN A 223 -4.55 -7.47 -33.11
CA GLN A 223 -5.93 -7.38 -32.62
C GLN A 223 -6.44 -5.93 -32.60
N GLN A 224 -5.60 -4.97 -32.15
CA GLN A 224 -5.95 -3.56 -32.18
C GLN A 224 -6.13 -3.03 -33.63
N SER A 225 -5.28 -3.45 -34.56
CA SER A 225 -5.38 -3.05 -35.97
C SER A 225 -6.65 -3.58 -36.61
N GLY A 226 -6.97 -4.87 -36.41
CA GLY A 226 -8.18 -5.50 -36.92
C GLY A 226 -9.45 -4.78 -36.47
N TYR A 227 -9.54 -4.44 -35.18
CA TYR A 227 -10.69 -3.70 -34.65
C TYR A 227 -10.84 -2.29 -35.24
N LYS A 228 -9.72 -1.58 -35.48
CA LYS A 228 -9.75 -0.26 -36.15
C LYS A 228 -10.23 -0.37 -37.60
N ASP A 229 -9.86 -1.43 -38.30
CA ASP A 229 -10.29 -1.65 -39.69
C ASP A 229 -11.76 -2.05 -39.78
N GLU A 230 -12.27 -2.84 -38.82
CA GLU A 230 -13.70 -3.14 -38.67
C GLU A 230 -14.52 -1.86 -38.42
N ILE A 231 -14.10 -1.00 -37.47
CA ILE A 231 -14.77 0.28 -37.20
C ILE A 231 -14.81 1.15 -38.46
N LYS A 232 -13.68 1.30 -39.17
CA LYS A 232 -13.63 2.08 -40.43
C LYS A 232 -14.54 1.49 -41.51
N SER A 233 -14.66 0.16 -41.57
CA SER A 233 -15.56 -0.53 -42.51
C SER A 233 -17.01 -0.21 -42.20
N CYS A 234 -17.40 -0.28 -40.92
CA CYS A 234 -18.73 0.11 -40.45
C CYS A 234 -19.04 1.58 -40.73
N GLU A 235 -18.12 2.50 -40.41
CA GLU A 235 -18.30 3.95 -40.67
C GLU A 235 -18.45 4.27 -42.16
N LYS A 236 -17.73 3.56 -43.05
CA LYS A 236 -17.88 3.70 -44.50
C LYS A 236 -19.24 3.20 -45.00
N GLN A 237 -19.81 2.17 -44.37
CA GLN A 237 -21.16 1.69 -44.70
C GLN A 237 -22.23 2.70 -44.23
N THR A 238 -22.06 3.32 -43.07
CA THR A 238 -23.01 4.33 -42.56
C THR A 238 -23.02 5.62 -43.37
N LYS A 239 -21.88 6.04 -43.95
CA LYS A 239 -21.78 7.24 -44.82
C LYS A 239 -22.31 7.06 -46.25
N LYS A 240 -22.71 5.84 -46.63
CA LYS A 240 -23.29 5.53 -47.95
C LYS A 240 -24.83 5.46 -47.93
N LEU A 241 -25.45 5.68 -46.78
CA LEU A 241 -26.89 5.90 -46.58
C LEU A 241 -27.16 7.40 -46.46
#